data_AF-A0A3D4PFA2-F1
#
_entry.id   AF-A0A3D4PFA2-F1
#
_cell.length_a   1.000
_cell.length_b   1.000
_cell.length_c   1.000
_cell.angle_alpha   90.00
_cell.angle_beta   90.00
_cell.angle_gamma   90.00
#
_symmetry.space_group_name_H-M   'P 1'
#
loop_
_entity.id
_entity.type
_entity.pdbx_description
1 polymer ?
#
loop_
_entity_poly.entity_id
_entity_poly.type
_entity_poly.pdbx_seq_one_letter_code
_entity_poly.pdbx_strand_id
1 'polypeptide(L)'
;AIEWIFILLIVVGAGLGWAMPRVFIRSKAAQRRKEIENALPDVIDLLNMCVSQGMTLRSALARVSWEISETYPAMSEELRIVAEQADLSTTEHALMNLNERVDVPELHSLSSLLIQTERMGTNVSDSLTEYSDGMRATLQQRADQKANAATFKLLFPTVLCLMPAVFMFLLGPAVVDLSDFFQRGGINQFNQVEQNNPNR
;
A
#
# COMPACT_ATOMS: atom_id res chain seq x y z
N ALA A 1 -27.00 5.76 -34.57
CA ALA A 1 -26.34 6.34 -33.39
C ALA A 1 -26.85 5.71 -32.09
N ILE A 2 -28.18 5.66 -31.89
CA ILE A 2 -28.82 5.13 -30.67
C ILE A 2 -28.54 3.63 -30.44
N GLU A 3 -28.58 2.81 -31.49
CA GLU A 3 -28.25 1.37 -31.43
C GLU A 3 -26.83 1.10 -30.89
N TRP A 4 -25.84 1.87 -31.37
CA TRP A 4 -24.45 1.75 -30.92
C TRP A 4 -24.26 2.16 -29.46
N ILE A 5 -25.03 3.15 -28.98
CA ILE A 5 -25.02 3.57 -27.58
C ILE A 5 -25.60 2.47 -26.69
N PHE A 6 -26.68 1.81 -27.11
CA PHE A 6 -27.28 0.69 -26.37
C PHE A 6 -26.33 -0.51 -26.25
N ILE A 7 -25.66 -0.88 -27.35
CA ILE A 7 -24.67 -1.98 -27.35
C ILE A 7 -23.50 -1.64 -26.42
N LEU A 8 -23.00 -0.41 -26.44
CA LEU A 8 -21.89 0.03 -25.58
C LEU A 8 -22.29 -0.01 -24.10
N LEU A 9 -23.51 0.41 -23.75
CA LEU A 9 -24.04 0.35 -22.37
C LEU A 9 -24.16 -1.10 -21.86
N ILE A 10 -24.61 -2.03 -22.69
CA ILE A 10 -24.74 -3.45 -22.34
C ILE A 10 -23.35 -4.07 -22.13
N VAL A 11 -22.38 -3.78 -22.99
CA VAL A 11 -21.01 -4.30 -22.87
C VAL A 11 -20.32 -3.78 -21.61
N VAL A 12 -20.46 -2.48 -21.33
CA VAL A 12 -19.90 -1.86 -20.11
C VAL A 12 -20.60 -2.40 -18.87
N GLY A 13 -21.93 -2.54 -18.88
CA GLY A 13 -22.71 -3.11 -17.78
C GLY A 13 -22.34 -4.57 -17.49
N ALA A 14 -22.17 -5.40 -18.52
CA ALA A 14 -21.73 -6.79 -18.38
C ALA A 14 -20.28 -6.89 -17.86
N GLY A 15 -19.39 -6.03 -18.36
CA GLY A 15 -18.00 -5.96 -17.87
C GLY A 15 -17.91 -5.54 -16.40
N LEU A 16 -18.67 -4.52 -16.00
CA LEU A 16 -18.75 -4.07 -14.61
C LEU A 16 -19.41 -5.12 -13.72
N GLY A 17 -20.51 -5.76 -14.16
CA GLY A 17 -21.18 -6.82 -13.42
C GLY A 17 -20.29 -8.04 -13.16
N TRP A 18 -19.39 -8.36 -14.10
CA TRP A 18 -18.44 -9.45 -13.92
C TRP A 18 -17.21 -9.07 -13.07
N ALA A 19 -16.71 -7.84 -13.21
CA ALA A 19 -15.54 -7.36 -12.48
C ALA A 19 -15.86 -6.98 -11.02
N MET A 20 -17.04 -6.42 -10.75
CA MET A 20 -17.45 -5.94 -9.44
C MET A 20 -17.34 -7.00 -8.31
N PRO A 21 -17.89 -8.22 -8.43
CA PRO A 21 -17.77 -9.22 -7.38
C PRO A 21 -16.31 -9.67 -7.17
N ARG A 22 -15.51 -9.75 -8.24
CA ARG A 22 -14.08 -10.10 -8.12
C ARG A 22 -13.29 -9.05 -7.36
N VAL A 23 -13.52 -7.77 -7.65
CA VAL A 23 -12.86 -6.67 -6.94
C VAL A 23 -13.32 -6.62 -5.47
N PHE A 24 -14.61 -6.85 -5.21
CA PHE A 24 -15.14 -6.85 -3.84
C PHE A 24 -14.54 -7.98 -2.98
N ILE A 25 -14.47 -9.20 -3.51
CA ILE A 25 -13.84 -10.35 -2.82
C ILE A 25 -12.36 -10.07 -2.57
N ARG A 26 -11.63 -9.59 -3.59
CA ARG A 26 -10.20 -9.26 -3.46
C ARG A 26 -9.95 -8.15 -2.45
N SER A 27 -10.83 -7.14 -2.40
CA SER A 27 -10.77 -6.06 -1.42
C SER A 27 -11.00 -6.58 0.00
N LYS A 28 -12.03 -7.41 0.21
CA LYS A 28 -12.27 -8.05 1.51
C LYS A 28 -11.09 -8.92 1.97
N ALA A 29 -10.52 -9.71 1.07
CA ALA A 29 -9.34 -10.53 1.37
C ALA A 29 -8.13 -9.66 1.75
N ALA A 30 -7.89 -8.57 1.00
CA ALA A 30 -6.83 -7.62 1.30
C ALA A 30 -7.03 -6.92 2.66
N GLN A 31 -8.28 -6.60 3.01
CA GLN A 31 -8.61 -6.00 4.29
C GLN A 31 -8.36 -6.96 5.45
N ARG A 32 -8.78 -8.22 5.33
CA ARG A 32 -8.47 -9.30 6.30
C ARG A 32 -6.97 -9.50 6.46
N ARG A 33 -6.22 -9.57 5.36
CA ARG A 33 -4.76 -9.72 5.38
C ARG A 33 -4.07 -8.57 6.12
N LYS A 34 -4.53 -7.34 5.88
CA LYS A 34 -3.99 -6.14 6.53
C LYS A 34 -4.30 -6.10 8.03
N GLU A 35 -5.49 -6.57 8.43
CA GLU A 35 -5.85 -6.71 9.84
C GLU A 35 -4.91 -7.69 10.55
N ILE A 36 -4.63 -8.84 9.94
CA ILE A 36 -3.69 -9.83 10.47
C ILE A 36 -2.26 -9.26 10.55
N GLU A 37 -1.79 -8.57 9.50
CA GLU A 37 -0.46 -7.94 9.47
C GLU A 37 -0.29 -6.92 10.61
N ASN A 38 -1.34 -6.15 10.91
CA ASN A 38 -1.32 -5.17 12.00
C ASN A 38 -1.42 -5.81 13.39
N ALA A 39 -2.05 -6.99 13.51
CA ALA A 39 -2.22 -7.71 14.77
C ALA A 39 -0.97 -8.48 15.21
N LEU A 40 -0.09 -8.81 14.25
CA LEU A 40 1.10 -9.63 14.47
C LEU A 40 2.03 -9.13 15.58
N PRO A 41 2.33 -7.82 15.70
CA PRO A 41 3.25 -7.30 16.72
C PRO A 41 2.70 -7.49 18.14
N ASP A 42 1.41 -7.17 18.32
CA ASP A 42 0.72 -7.34 19.59
C ASP A 42 0.63 -8.82 19.99
N VAL A 43 0.38 -9.71 19.01
CA VAL A 43 0.41 -11.16 19.24
C VAL A 43 1.78 -11.61 19.72
N ILE A 44 2.86 -11.14 19.11
CA ILE A 44 4.23 -11.52 19.49
C ILE A 44 4.57 -11.00 20.89
N ASP A 45 4.21 -9.76 21.21
CA ASP A 45 4.42 -9.18 22.54
C ASP A 45 3.68 -9.98 23.63
N LEU A 46 2.42 -10.33 23.37
CA LEU A 46 1.61 -11.14 24.29
C LEU A 46 2.14 -12.58 24.42
N LEU A 47 2.59 -13.18 23.31
CA LEU A 47 3.22 -14.51 23.33
C LEU A 47 4.52 -14.48 24.14
N ASN A 48 5.37 -13.47 23.95
CA ASN A 48 6.59 -13.30 24.72
C ASN A 48 6.31 -13.15 26.21
N MET A 49 5.31 -12.35 26.58
CA MET A 49 4.88 -12.18 27.96
C MET A 49 4.37 -13.50 28.57
N CYS A 50 3.58 -14.27 27.83
CA CYS A 50 3.07 -15.57 28.29
C CYS A 50 4.20 -16.59 28.47
N VAL A 51 5.12 -16.69 27.51
CA VAL A 51 6.26 -17.63 27.59
C VAL A 51 7.24 -17.22 28.68
N SER A 52 7.48 -15.92 28.88
CA SER A 52 8.30 -15.40 29.98
C SER A 52 7.73 -15.73 31.37
N GLN A 53 6.41 -15.93 31.48
CA GLN A 53 5.75 -16.40 32.69
C GLN A 53 5.82 -17.92 32.88
N GLY A 54 6.52 -18.63 31.99
CA GLY A 54 6.66 -20.09 32.03
C GLY A 54 5.49 -20.85 31.40
N MET A 55 4.61 -20.18 30.64
CA MET A 55 3.57 -20.89 29.87
C MET A 55 4.19 -21.66 28.71
N THR A 56 3.65 -22.86 28.44
CA THR A 56 4.00 -23.59 27.22
C THR A 56 3.50 -22.83 26.00
N LEU A 57 4.18 -22.98 24.85
CA LEU A 57 3.80 -22.31 23.60
C LEU A 57 2.34 -22.57 23.21
N ARG A 58 1.86 -23.81 23.40
CA ARG A 58 0.48 -24.21 23.08
C ARG A 58 -0.53 -23.46 23.95
N SER A 59 -0.29 -23.41 25.26
CA SER A 59 -1.14 -22.67 26.19
C SER A 59 -1.06 -21.15 25.94
N ALA A 60 0.11 -20.63 25.56
CA ALA A 60 0.29 -19.24 25.21
C ALA A 60 -0.52 -18.87 23.94
N LEU A 61 -0.45 -19.68 22.88
CA LEU A 61 -1.25 -19.48 21.66
C LEU A 61 -2.75 -19.46 21.95
N ALA A 62 -3.24 -20.39 22.77
CA ALA A 62 -4.64 -20.41 23.19
C ALA A 62 -5.00 -19.15 23.99
N ARG A 63 -4.17 -18.74 24.96
CA ARG A 63 -4.43 -17.55 25.79
C ARG A 63 -4.43 -16.26 24.96
N VAL A 64 -3.44 -16.08 24.10
CA VAL A 64 -3.34 -14.90 23.23
C VAL A 64 -4.51 -14.85 22.27
N SER A 65 -4.97 -15.99 21.72
CA SER A 65 -6.16 -16.03 20.85
C SER A 65 -7.41 -15.42 21.51
N TRP A 66 -7.59 -15.62 22.81
CA TRP A 66 -8.70 -15.04 23.56
C TRP A 66 -8.49 -13.54 23.82
N GLU A 67 -7.28 -13.15 24.20
CA GLU A 67 -6.95 -11.76 24.56
C GLU A 67 -7.12 -10.81 23.36
N ILE A 68 -6.74 -11.24 22.15
CA ILE A 68 -6.85 -10.41 20.94
C ILE A 68 -8.22 -10.49 20.25
N SER A 69 -9.16 -11.28 20.77
CA SER A 69 -10.45 -11.55 20.09
C SER A 69 -11.32 -10.30 19.88
N GLU A 70 -11.28 -9.34 20.80
CA GLU A 70 -12.03 -8.09 20.68
C GLU A 70 -11.36 -7.08 19.74
N THR A 71 -10.02 -7.08 19.67
CA THR A 71 -9.27 -6.07 18.89
C THR A 71 -9.03 -6.53 17.46
N TYR A 72 -8.69 -7.81 17.27
CA TYR A 72 -8.32 -8.40 15.99
C TYR A 72 -9.04 -9.75 15.79
N PRO A 73 -10.35 -9.73 15.50
CA PRO A 73 -11.15 -10.94 15.36
C PRO A 73 -10.60 -11.89 14.29
N ALA A 74 -10.13 -11.36 13.15
CA ALA A 74 -9.58 -12.20 12.08
C ALA A 74 -8.33 -12.99 12.52
N MET A 75 -7.45 -12.37 13.29
CA MET A 75 -6.23 -13.01 13.78
C MET A 75 -6.52 -13.97 14.94
N SER A 76 -7.46 -13.62 15.81
CA SER A 76 -7.89 -14.49 16.92
C SER A 76 -8.45 -15.82 16.45
N GLU A 77 -9.24 -15.80 15.36
CA GLU A 77 -9.85 -16.99 14.79
C GLU A 77 -8.77 -17.95 14.28
N GLU A 78 -7.80 -17.41 13.55
CA GLU A 78 -6.66 -18.17 13.03
C GLU A 78 -5.77 -18.74 14.15
N LEU A 79 -5.46 -17.95 15.18
CA LEU A 79 -4.70 -18.43 16.34
C LEU A 79 -5.44 -19.50 17.13
N ARG A 80 -6.77 -19.38 17.26
CA ARG A 80 -7.59 -20.38 17.93
C ARG A 80 -7.59 -21.71 17.17
N ILE A 81 -7.70 -21.65 15.84
CA ILE A 81 -7.56 -22.84 14.99
C ILE A 81 -6.19 -23.47 15.17
N VAL A 82 -5.12 -22.67 15.25
CA VAL A 82 -3.76 -23.18 15.48
C VAL A 82 -3.63 -23.84 16.85
N ALA A 83 -4.19 -23.25 17.91
CA ALA A 83 -4.18 -23.85 19.23
C ALA A 83 -4.90 -25.21 19.26
N GLU A 84 -6.09 -25.29 18.65
CA GLU A 84 -6.85 -26.53 18.55
C GLU A 84 -6.14 -27.59 17.69
N GLN A 85 -5.56 -27.19 16.55
CA GLN A 85 -4.77 -28.08 15.70
C GLN A 85 -3.49 -28.55 16.37
N ALA A 86 -2.85 -27.69 17.18
CA ALA A 86 -1.68 -28.08 17.95
C ALA A 86 -2.05 -29.18 18.94
N ASP A 87 -3.16 -29.06 19.67
CA ASP A 87 -3.62 -30.08 20.63
C ASP A 87 -3.90 -31.45 19.99
N LEU A 88 -4.42 -31.46 18.75
CA LEU A 88 -4.70 -32.69 18.00
C LEU A 88 -3.47 -33.29 17.31
N SER A 89 -2.45 -32.49 17.03
CA SER A 89 -1.30 -32.90 16.22
C SER A 89 0.03 -32.37 16.77
N THR A 90 0.86 -31.74 15.93
CA THR A 90 2.08 -31.06 16.34
C THR A 90 1.91 -29.56 16.14
N THR A 91 2.49 -28.75 17.04
CA THR A 91 2.49 -27.29 16.89
C THR A 91 3.12 -26.86 15.56
N GLU A 92 4.16 -27.59 15.12
CA GLU A 92 4.78 -27.41 13.81
C GLU A 92 3.78 -27.56 12.67
N HIS A 93 3.02 -28.66 12.65
CA HIS A 93 2.03 -28.88 11.60
C HIS A 93 0.92 -27.81 11.66
N ALA A 94 0.47 -27.42 12.84
CA ALA A 94 -0.54 -26.36 13.01
C ALA A 94 -0.06 -24.98 12.49
N LEU A 95 1.19 -24.63 12.78
CA LEU A 95 1.82 -23.38 12.33
C LEU A 95 2.12 -23.39 10.81
N MET A 96 2.49 -24.53 10.23
CA MET A 96 2.61 -24.65 8.77
C MET A 96 1.25 -24.50 8.09
N ASN A 97 0.20 -25.11 8.66
CA ASN A 97 -1.17 -24.96 8.15
C ASN A 97 -1.67 -23.50 8.25
N LEU A 98 -1.25 -22.76 9.28
CA LEU A 98 -1.55 -21.33 9.40
C LEU A 98 -0.97 -20.53 8.23
N ASN A 99 0.30 -20.79 7.89
CA ASN A 99 0.99 -20.14 6.78
C ASN A 99 0.32 -20.44 5.43
N GLU A 100 -0.16 -21.67 5.23
CA GLU A 100 -0.89 -22.02 4.00
C GLU A 100 -2.24 -21.29 3.87
N ARG A 101 -2.92 -21.02 5.00
CA ARG A 101 -4.19 -20.28 5.01
C ARG A 101 -3.99 -18.77 4.90
N VAL A 102 -2.92 -18.24 5.47
CA VAL A 102 -2.65 -16.81 5.59
C VAL A 102 -1.31 -16.46 4.95
N ASP A 103 -1.37 -15.97 3.71
CA ASP A 103 -0.19 -15.57 2.93
C ASP A 103 0.37 -14.20 3.38
N VAL A 104 0.94 -14.17 4.58
CA VAL A 104 1.59 -13.00 5.22
C VAL A 104 3.05 -13.36 5.54
N PRO A 105 4.04 -12.77 4.85
CA PRO A 105 5.46 -13.12 5.00
C PRO A 105 5.99 -13.06 6.45
N GLU A 106 5.49 -12.12 7.24
CA GLU A 106 5.88 -11.92 8.62
C GLU A 106 5.37 -13.06 9.52
N LEU A 107 4.21 -13.63 9.20
CA LEU A 107 3.64 -14.79 9.89
C LEU A 107 4.43 -16.07 9.61
N HIS A 108 4.94 -16.23 8.39
CA HIS A 108 5.85 -17.33 8.01
C HIS A 108 7.17 -17.27 8.79
N SER A 109 7.68 -16.06 9.00
CA SER A 109 8.91 -15.84 9.77
C SER A 109 8.68 -16.15 11.25
N LEU A 110 7.56 -15.68 11.83
CA LEU A 110 7.17 -15.97 13.21
C LEU A 110 6.97 -17.48 13.45
N SER A 111 6.21 -18.15 12.60
CA SER A 111 5.95 -19.59 12.72
C SER A 111 7.23 -20.41 12.65
N SER A 112 8.15 -20.08 11.73
CA SER A 112 9.46 -20.74 11.63
C SER A 112 10.28 -20.58 12.91
N LEU A 113 10.28 -19.37 13.48
CA LEU A 113 10.89 -19.10 14.79
C LEU A 113 10.24 -19.94 15.88
N LEU A 114 8.92 -19.89 16.02
CA LEU A 114 8.18 -20.65 17.04
C LEU A 114 8.43 -22.16 16.96
N ILE A 115 8.49 -22.72 15.75
CA ILE A 115 8.83 -24.14 15.51
C ILE A 115 10.25 -24.45 15.99
N GLN A 116 11.21 -23.59 15.63
CA GLN A 116 12.61 -23.76 16.05
C GLN A 116 12.74 -23.67 17.57
N THR A 117 11.99 -22.75 18.17
CA THR A 117 12.01 -22.43 19.58
C THR A 117 11.36 -23.51 20.45
N GLU A 118 10.25 -24.10 20.02
CA GLU A 118 9.62 -25.26 20.69
C GLU A 118 10.61 -26.44 20.79
N ARG A 119 11.46 -26.64 19.79
CA ARG A 119 12.48 -27.70 19.78
C ARG A 119 13.65 -27.45 20.75
N MET A 120 13.90 -26.21 21.17
CA MET A 120 15.09 -25.84 21.96
C MET A 120 14.83 -25.63 23.46
N GLY A 121 13.57 -25.49 23.89
CA GLY A 121 13.13 -25.63 25.29
C GLY A 121 13.68 -24.64 26.35
N THR A 122 14.67 -23.78 26.05
CA THR A 122 15.36 -22.96 27.09
C THR A 122 15.79 -21.55 26.69
N ASN A 123 15.73 -21.15 25.40
CA ASN A 123 16.14 -19.80 24.95
C ASN A 123 15.10 -19.17 23.99
N VAL A 124 13.83 -19.27 24.34
CA VAL A 124 12.72 -18.66 23.56
C VAL A 124 12.72 -17.14 23.68
N SER A 125 12.91 -16.65 24.90
CA SER A 125 12.67 -15.27 25.30
C SER A 125 13.61 -14.29 24.60
N ASP A 126 14.89 -14.65 24.47
CA ASP A 126 15.91 -13.77 23.87
C ASP A 126 15.70 -13.64 22.36
N SER A 127 15.45 -14.75 21.66
CA SER A 127 15.18 -14.73 20.21
C SER A 127 13.85 -14.05 19.88
N LEU A 128 12.82 -14.19 20.73
CA LEU A 128 11.54 -13.53 20.52
C LEU A 128 11.64 -12.02 20.80
N THR A 129 12.46 -11.60 21.77
CA THR A 129 12.69 -10.18 22.08
C THR A 129 13.45 -9.47 20.96
N GLU A 130 14.53 -10.08 20.44
CA GLU A 130 15.28 -9.52 19.31
C GLU A 130 14.43 -9.44 18.03
N TYR A 131 13.57 -10.45 17.79
CA TYR A 131 12.61 -10.42 16.68
C TYR A 131 11.53 -9.34 16.87
N SER A 132 11.03 -9.15 18.10
CA SER A 132 10.03 -8.12 18.43
C SER A 132 10.57 -6.71 18.15
N ASP A 133 11.81 -6.43 18.54
CA ASP A 133 12.46 -5.14 18.30
C ASP A 133 12.69 -4.89 16.80
N GLY A 134 13.14 -5.90 16.06
CA GLY A 134 13.31 -5.81 14.60
C GLY A 134 11.99 -5.55 13.86
N MET A 135 10.90 -6.15 14.33
CA MET A 135 9.58 -5.96 13.74
C MET A 135 8.99 -4.58 14.06
N ARG A 136 9.17 -4.06 15.29
CA ARG A 136 8.82 -2.67 15.65
C ARG A 136 9.55 -1.66 14.76
N ALA A 137 10.85 -1.87 14.53
CA ALA A 137 11.63 -1.05 13.61
C ALA A 137 11.12 -1.13 12.17
N THR A 138 10.74 -2.32 11.70
CA THR A 138 10.20 -2.54 10.35
C THR A 138 8.83 -1.86 10.17
N LEU A 139 7.98 -1.86 11.20
CA LEU A 139 6.69 -1.16 11.18
C LEU A 139 6.85 0.36 11.14
N GLN A 140 7.79 0.90 11.93
CA GLN A 140 8.15 2.32 11.86
C GLN A 140 8.66 2.69 10.46
N GLN A 141 9.55 1.88 9.88
CA GLN A 141 10.02 2.09 8.51
C GLN A 141 8.89 2.01 7.47
N ARG A 142 7.92 1.09 7.62
CA ARG A 142 6.75 1.01 6.74
C ARG A 142 5.81 2.21 6.92
N ALA A 143 5.66 2.72 8.14
CA ALA A 143 4.92 3.95 8.42
C ALA A 143 5.61 5.16 7.76
N ASP A 144 6.93 5.26 7.90
CA ASP A 144 7.75 6.30 7.28
C ASP A 144 7.76 6.20 5.76
N GLN A 145 7.78 4.99 5.19
CA GLN A 145 7.66 4.78 3.75
C GLN A 145 6.29 5.22 3.23
N LYS A 146 5.21 4.96 3.96
CA LYS A 146 3.86 5.46 3.62
C LYS A 146 3.79 6.99 3.73
N ALA A 147 4.45 7.59 4.72
CA ALA A 147 4.54 9.04 4.87
C ALA A 147 5.35 9.69 3.73
N ASN A 148 6.50 9.12 3.37
CA ASN A 148 7.34 9.62 2.27
C ASN A 148 6.71 9.41 0.90
N ALA A 149 5.95 8.31 0.70
CA ALA A 149 5.17 8.10 -0.51
C ALA A 149 3.99 9.08 -0.65
N ALA A 150 3.46 9.59 0.47
CA ALA A 150 2.44 10.65 0.45
C ALA A 150 3.02 11.98 -0.07
N THR A 151 4.28 12.30 0.27
CA THR A 151 4.97 13.51 -0.21
C THR A 151 5.12 13.53 -1.73
N PHE A 152 5.46 12.39 -2.35
CA PHE A 152 5.53 12.31 -3.82
C PHE A 152 4.17 12.47 -4.51
N LYS A 153 3.06 12.03 -3.89
CA LYS A 153 1.70 12.22 -4.42
C LYS A 153 1.23 13.68 -4.37
N LEU A 154 1.76 14.50 -3.46
CA LEU A 154 1.46 15.94 -3.37
C LEU A 154 2.33 16.79 -4.32
N LEU A 155 3.52 16.30 -4.69
CA LEU A 155 4.41 16.94 -5.67
C LEU A 155 3.88 16.84 -7.11
N PHE A 156 3.20 15.76 -7.46
CA PHE A 156 2.71 15.57 -8.83
C PHE A 156 1.70 16.64 -9.28
N PRO A 157 0.65 16.99 -8.51
CA PRO A 157 -0.28 18.08 -8.88
C PRO A 157 0.37 19.46 -8.91
N THR A 158 1.33 19.72 -8.00
CA THR A 158 1.97 21.02 -7.87
C THR A 158 2.93 21.30 -9.02
N VAL A 159 3.76 20.33 -9.41
CA VAL A 159 4.62 20.44 -10.60
C VAL A 159 3.80 20.60 -11.87
N LEU A 160 2.69 19.84 -12.01
CA LEU A 160 1.79 19.94 -13.16
C LEU A 160 1.15 21.33 -13.29
N CYS A 161 0.87 22.02 -12.17
CA CYS A 161 0.31 23.37 -12.17
C CYS A 161 1.38 24.46 -12.41
N LEU A 162 2.59 24.26 -11.89
CA LEU A 162 3.68 25.24 -11.97
C LEU A 162 4.35 25.26 -13.35
N MET A 163 4.46 24.11 -14.02
CA MET A 163 5.03 23.98 -15.37
C MET A 163 4.37 24.91 -16.41
N PRO A 164 3.03 24.89 -16.61
CA PRO A 164 2.37 25.78 -17.56
C PRO A 164 2.46 27.26 -17.16
N ALA A 165 2.43 27.57 -15.87
CA ALA A 165 2.56 28.94 -15.38
C ALA A 165 3.94 29.55 -15.68
N VAL A 166 5.02 28.79 -15.46
CA VAL A 166 6.40 29.23 -15.77
C VAL A 166 6.60 29.37 -17.28
N PHE A 167 6.08 28.44 -18.09
CA PHE A 167 6.13 28.55 -19.55
C PHE A 167 5.43 29.80 -20.06
N MET A 168 4.26 30.12 -19.52
CA MET A 168 3.50 31.31 -19.88
C MET A 168 4.26 32.60 -19.51
N PHE A 169 4.94 32.62 -18.37
CA PHE A 169 5.73 33.77 -17.93
C PHE A 169 7.01 33.97 -18.77
N LEU A 170 7.70 32.88 -19.12
CA LEU A 170 8.96 32.93 -19.88
C LEU A 170 8.72 33.22 -21.37
N LEU A 171 7.74 32.56 -21.99
CA LEU A 171 7.44 32.72 -23.41
C LEU A 171 6.55 33.94 -23.70
N GLY A 172 5.78 34.41 -22.70
CA GLY A 172 4.90 35.57 -22.82
C GLY A 172 5.57 36.79 -23.47
N PRO A 173 6.67 37.33 -22.93
CA PRO A 173 7.33 38.49 -23.52
C PRO A 173 7.97 38.17 -24.88
N ALA A 174 8.56 36.98 -25.04
CA ALA A 174 9.21 36.58 -26.29
C ALA A 174 8.21 36.50 -27.47
N VAL A 175 6.98 36.04 -27.22
CA VAL A 175 5.91 36.00 -28.24
C VAL A 175 5.43 37.41 -28.58
N VAL A 176 5.29 38.30 -27.58
CA VAL A 176 4.89 39.70 -27.80
C VAL A 176 5.96 40.42 -28.62
N ASP A 177 7.24 40.30 -28.24
CA ASP A 177 8.36 40.91 -28.96
C ASP A 177 8.47 40.41 -30.41
N LEU A 178 8.27 39.10 -30.63
CA LEU A 178 8.26 38.52 -31.98
C LEU A 178 7.07 39.04 -32.79
N SER A 179 5.89 39.17 -32.18
CA SER A 179 4.71 39.70 -32.85
C SER A 179 4.86 41.18 -33.21
N ASP A 180 5.44 41.99 -32.31
CA ASP A 180 5.76 43.40 -32.53
C ASP A 180 6.80 43.56 -33.64
N PHE A 181 7.82 42.70 -33.67
CA PHE A 181 8.83 42.67 -34.72
C PHE A 181 8.22 42.34 -36.10
N PHE A 182 7.33 41.34 -36.17
CA PHE A 182 6.64 41.01 -37.43
C PHE A 182 5.68 42.11 -37.88
N GLN A 183 4.96 42.75 -36.96
CA GLN A 183 4.00 43.79 -37.28
C GLN A 183 4.68 45.10 -37.70
N ARG A 184 5.83 45.43 -37.09
CA ARG A 184 6.66 46.57 -37.51
C ARG A 184 7.47 46.28 -38.79
N GLY A 185 7.87 45.03 -39.01
CA GLY A 185 8.72 44.62 -40.14
C GLY A 185 8.00 44.27 -41.44
N GLY A 186 6.74 43.87 -41.40
CA GLY A 186 6.03 43.35 -42.59
C GLY A 186 5.14 44.33 -43.34
N ILE A 187 4.63 45.38 -42.70
CA ILE A 187 3.53 46.20 -43.27
C ILE A 187 3.96 47.63 -43.59
N ASN A 188 4.96 48.17 -42.89
CA ASN A 188 5.37 49.57 -43.03
C ASN A 188 6.39 49.83 -44.14
N GLN A 189 7.17 48.82 -44.57
CA GLN A 189 8.11 48.99 -45.69
C GLN A 189 7.38 49.12 -47.03
N PHE A 190 6.23 48.47 -47.22
CA PHE A 190 5.46 48.59 -48.46
C PHE A 190 4.77 49.95 -48.62
N ASN A 191 4.36 50.60 -47.52
CA ASN A 191 3.72 51.92 -47.58
C ASN A 191 4.72 53.10 -47.66
N GLN A 192 5.94 52.94 -47.14
CA GLN A 192 6.95 54.02 -47.18
C GLN A 192 7.65 54.13 -48.55
N VAL A 193 7.78 53.04 -49.30
CA VAL A 193 8.36 53.10 -50.66
C VAL A 193 7.38 53.73 -51.67
N GLU A 194 6.06 53.54 -51.48
CA GLU A 194 5.03 54.13 -52.35
C GLU A 194 4.84 55.64 -52.10
N GLN A 195 4.93 56.11 -50.85
CA GLN A 195 4.72 57.53 -50.51
C GLN A 195 5.96 58.43 -50.66
N ASN A 196 7.17 57.86 -50.73
CA ASN A 196 8.42 58.65 -50.84
C ASN A 196 8.98 58.69 -52.28
N ASN A 197 8.14 58.51 -53.29
CA ASN A 197 8.51 58.77 -54.68
C ASN A 197 7.77 59.99 -55.23
N PRO A 198 8.34 61.20 -55.10
CA PRO A 198 7.74 62.42 -55.64
C PRO A 198 7.89 62.56 -57.17
N ASN A 199 8.39 61.55 -57.90
CA ASN A 199 8.62 61.63 -59.35
C ASN A 199 8.11 60.38 -60.09
N ARG A 200 6.80 60.27 -60.25
CA ARG A 200 6.15 59.65 -61.43
C ARG A 200 4.79 60.30 -61.68
#